data_AF-B8KVY1-F1
#
_entry.id   AF-B8KVY1-F1
#
_cell.length_a   1.000
_cell.length_b   1.000
_cell.length_c   1.000
_cell.angle_alpha   90.00
_cell.angle_beta   90.00
_cell.angle_gamma   90.00
#
_symmetry.space_group_name_H-M   'P 1'
#
loop_
_entity.id
_entity.type
_entity.pdbx_description
1 polymer ?
#
loop_
_entity_poly.entity_id
_entity_poly.type
_entity_poly.pdbx_seq_one_letter_code
_entity_poly.pdbx_strand_id
1 'polypeptide(L)'
;MWKPAFKEAGVVFCVAAVVLVAVYSLWFFDFHPEFEPFAGHDVETAVIPGKAFQPLVAGGGFLDGDTGVITAFAEGQAILSMPINFLAEDFPFIKFNIEGITTWANAAVYWRRADEPELLYNLPLNQSWGELTQVAMVYGKDKYRGRIIELAIGFHSDPTDHDNNGEPIRMNGAELRPFSAAAVAEQIFEDWTNPPLWGGWSNNIVRGIHAAGMVYPNLVANLLVVTGLLVAGLWRLGKKLRKKAIPSHRLLATALCLCLMGWVFNDALRWHWRIAQLADTHERYAGLPLEERIRNNPIRCGRRDDCFEHLLPYF
;
A
#
# COMPACT_ATOMS: atom_id res chain seq x y z
N MET A 1 -9.50 22.33 -33.15
CA MET A 1 -8.28 22.61 -32.36
C MET A 1 -8.02 21.53 -31.29
N TRP A 2 -8.97 21.20 -30.43
CA TRP A 2 -8.76 20.32 -29.27
C TRP A 2 -8.56 18.84 -29.58
N LYS A 3 -9.34 18.25 -30.50
CA LYS A 3 -9.19 16.82 -30.88
C LYS A 3 -7.76 16.44 -31.32
N PRO A 4 -7.08 17.17 -32.22
CA PRO A 4 -5.69 16.86 -32.56
C PRO A 4 -4.70 17.15 -31.42
N ALA A 5 -4.96 18.15 -30.58
CA ALA A 5 -4.15 18.43 -29.39
C ALA A 5 -4.22 17.30 -28.36
N PHE A 6 -5.42 16.78 -28.10
CA PHE A 6 -5.65 15.66 -27.21
C PHE A 6 -4.97 14.37 -27.70
N LYS A 7 -5.03 14.09 -29.02
CA LYS A 7 -4.31 12.96 -29.62
C LYS A 7 -2.80 13.08 -29.48
N GLU A 8 -2.23 14.27 -29.76
CA GLU A 8 -0.81 14.50 -29.58
C GLU A 8 -0.41 14.36 -28.10
N ALA A 9 -1.20 14.94 -27.18
CA ALA A 9 -1.00 14.83 -25.74
C ALA A 9 -0.96 13.36 -25.30
N GLY A 10 -1.94 12.54 -25.73
CA GLY A 10 -1.95 11.12 -25.39
C GLY A 10 -0.71 10.37 -25.89
N VAL A 11 -0.27 10.63 -27.11
CA VAL A 11 0.96 10.02 -27.66
C VAL A 11 2.19 10.43 -26.85
N VAL A 12 2.39 11.73 -26.59
CA VAL A 12 3.58 12.18 -25.85
C VAL A 12 3.52 11.80 -24.37
N PHE A 13 2.34 11.63 -23.79
CA PHE A 13 2.15 11.10 -22.44
C PHE A 13 2.58 9.63 -22.36
N CYS A 14 2.20 8.79 -23.34
CA CYS A 14 2.69 7.41 -23.42
C CYS A 14 4.21 7.33 -23.62
N VAL A 15 4.77 8.18 -24.51
CA VAL A 15 6.22 8.24 -24.71
C VAL A 15 6.92 8.68 -23.42
N ALA A 16 6.38 9.67 -22.71
CA ALA A 16 6.88 10.10 -21.42
C ALA A 16 6.87 8.95 -20.39
N ALA A 17 5.81 8.15 -20.33
CA ALA A 17 5.74 6.99 -19.46
C ALA A 17 6.85 5.98 -19.76
N VAL A 18 7.07 5.65 -21.03
CA VAL A 18 8.16 4.73 -21.44
C VAL A 18 9.53 5.28 -21.06
N VAL A 19 9.76 6.58 -21.29
CA VAL A 19 11.04 7.24 -20.92
C VAL A 19 11.24 7.19 -19.41
N LEU A 20 10.22 7.53 -18.62
CA LEU A 20 10.32 7.51 -17.16
C LEU A 20 10.53 6.10 -16.61
N VAL A 21 9.85 5.08 -17.16
CA VAL A 21 10.08 3.68 -16.79
C VAL A 21 11.51 3.27 -17.09
N ALA A 22 12.05 3.63 -18.27
CA ALA A 22 13.43 3.31 -18.62
C ALA A 22 14.43 4.01 -17.68
N VAL A 23 14.23 5.30 -17.41
CA VAL A 23 15.05 6.09 -16.48
C VAL A 23 15.01 5.50 -15.07
N TYR A 24 13.81 5.21 -14.55
CA TYR A 24 13.61 4.62 -13.24
C TYR A 24 14.26 3.24 -13.13
N SER A 25 14.15 2.41 -14.17
CA SER A 25 14.78 1.08 -14.18
C SER A 25 16.31 1.15 -14.22
N LEU A 26 16.87 2.10 -14.97
CA LEU A 26 18.33 2.27 -15.09
C LEU A 26 18.96 2.82 -13.81
N TRP A 27 18.25 3.67 -13.09
CA TRP A 27 18.73 4.33 -11.86
C TRP A 27 17.96 3.85 -10.62
N PHE A 28 17.44 2.63 -10.65
CA PHE A 28 16.60 2.10 -9.57
C PHE A 28 17.31 2.15 -8.22
N PHE A 29 18.54 1.63 -8.13
CA PHE A 29 19.32 1.60 -6.89
C PHE A 29 19.81 2.98 -6.45
N ASP A 30 19.97 3.94 -7.37
CA ASP A 30 20.27 5.33 -6.99
C ASP A 30 19.07 5.99 -6.29
N PHE A 31 17.84 5.64 -6.69
CA PHE A 31 16.61 6.10 -6.03
C PHE A 31 16.27 5.29 -4.78
N HIS A 32 16.62 4.00 -4.79
CA HIS A 32 16.25 3.00 -3.79
C HIS A 32 17.46 2.19 -3.33
N PRO A 33 18.46 2.83 -2.68
CA PRO A 33 19.68 2.14 -2.24
C PRO A 33 19.37 1.06 -1.20
N GLU A 34 18.24 1.16 -0.49
CA GLU A 34 17.77 0.13 0.43
C GLU A 34 17.52 -1.23 -0.23
N PHE A 35 17.37 -1.29 -1.55
CA PHE A 35 17.21 -2.56 -2.28
C PHE A 35 18.54 -3.18 -2.74
N GLU A 36 19.66 -2.45 -2.68
CA GLU A 36 20.96 -2.99 -3.11
C GLU A 36 21.35 -4.31 -2.42
N PRO A 37 21.15 -4.48 -1.09
CA PRO A 37 21.50 -5.74 -0.43
C PRO A 37 20.70 -6.95 -0.90
N PHE A 38 19.53 -6.72 -1.52
CA PHE A 38 18.62 -7.76 -1.99
C PHE A 38 18.85 -8.09 -3.48
N ALA A 39 19.67 -7.28 -4.16
CA ALA A 39 19.95 -7.44 -5.57
C ALA A 39 20.97 -8.56 -5.81
N GLY A 40 20.73 -9.38 -6.85
CA GLY A 40 21.67 -10.44 -7.27
C GLY A 40 21.56 -11.75 -6.48
N HIS A 41 20.60 -11.86 -5.57
CA HIS A 41 20.21 -13.12 -4.95
C HIS A 41 19.30 -13.90 -5.92
N ASP A 42 19.80 -15.04 -6.41
CA ASP A 42 19.03 -15.94 -7.29
C ASP A 42 18.40 -17.06 -6.47
N VAL A 43 17.22 -16.77 -5.93
CA VAL A 43 16.43 -17.66 -5.08
C VAL A 43 15.00 -17.74 -5.61
N GLU A 44 14.39 -18.92 -5.52
CA GLU A 44 13.00 -19.11 -5.94
C GLU A 44 12.03 -18.58 -4.88
N THR A 45 10.85 -18.15 -5.33
CA THR A 45 9.74 -17.78 -4.42
C THR A 45 9.42 -18.95 -3.50
N ALA A 46 9.44 -18.72 -2.19
CA ALA A 46 9.05 -19.72 -1.20
C ALA A 46 7.57 -19.55 -0.86
N VAL A 47 6.78 -20.62 -1.03
CA VAL A 47 5.36 -20.65 -0.70
C VAL A 47 5.18 -21.33 0.65
N ILE A 48 4.51 -20.63 1.57
CA ILE A 48 4.23 -21.07 2.93
C ILE A 48 2.72 -21.30 3.06
N PRO A 49 2.26 -22.52 3.39
CA PRO A 49 0.84 -22.78 3.56
C PRO A 49 0.31 -22.14 4.85
N GLY A 50 -0.96 -21.74 4.87
CA GLY A 50 -1.62 -21.12 6.01
C GLY A 50 -1.50 -21.90 7.32
N LYS A 51 -1.61 -23.24 7.24
CA LYS A 51 -1.45 -24.15 8.38
C LYS A 51 -0.08 -24.11 9.07
N ALA A 52 0.94 -23.55 8.42
CA ALA A 52 2.26 -23.37 9.04
C ALA A 52 2.22 -22.28 10.11
N PHE A 53 1.27 -21.34 10.02
CA PHE A 53 1.07 -20.28 10.99
C PHE A 53 0.21 -20.80 12.15
N GLN A 54 0.82 -20.91 13.33
CA GLN A 54 0.17 -21.39 14.54
C GLN A 54 -0.29 -20.21 15.41
N PRO A 55 -1.48 -20.28 16.02
CA PRO A 55 -1.95 -19.23 16.92
C PRO A 55 -1.05 -19.17 18.17
N LEU A 56 -0.40 -18.02 18.36
CA LEU A 56 0.34 -17.69 19.58
C LEU A 56 -0.58 -17.00 20.60
N VAL A 57 -1.42 -16.10 20.11
CA VAL A 57 -2.45 -15.39 20.88
C VAL A 57 -3.70 -15.40 20.02
N ALA A 58 -4.80 -15.99 20.50
CA ALA A 58 -6.10 -15.92 19.81
C ALA A 58 -7.21 -16.16 20.82
N GLY A 59 -8.30 -15.38 20.74
CA GLY A 59 -9.51 -15.61 21.54
C GLY A 59 -10.26 -16.85 21.07
N GLY A 60 -10.06 -17.21 19.79
CA GLY A 60 -10.51 -18.44 19.18
C GLY A 60 -9.90 -18.63 17.79
N GLY A 61 -9.62 -19.88 17.43
CA GLY A 61 -9.13 -20.23 16.11
C GLY A 61 -9.03 -21.74 15.91
N PHE A 62 -9.01 -22.16 14.65
CA PHE A 62 -8.89 -23.56 14.26
C PHE A 62 -8.22 -23.68 12.89
N LEU A 63 -7.81 -24.90 12.53
CA LEU A 63 -7.35 -25.19 11.18
C LEU A 63 -8.52 -25.71 10.35
N ASP A 64 -8.71 -25.15 9.16
CA ASP A 64 -9.61 -25.65 8.14
C ASP A 64 -8.78 -26.12 6.93
N GLY A 65 -8.42 -27.41 6.93
CA GLY A 65 -7.49 -27.97 5.95
C GLY A 65 -6.10 -27.32 6.03
N ASP A 66 -5.72 -26.58 4.99
CA ASP A 66 -4.44 -25.86 4.88
C ASP A 66 -4.54 -24.39 5.31
N THR A 67 -5.70 -23.94 5.78
CA THR A 67 -5.98 -22.55 6.17
C THR A 67 -6.05 -22.42 7.69
N GLY A 68 -5.37 -21.41 8.24
CA GLY A 68 -5.53 -21.00 9.63
C GLY A 68 -6.72 -20.04 9.76
N VAL A 69 -7.66 -20.32 10.66
CA VAL A 69 -8.84 -19.49 10.88
C VAL A 69 -8.80 -18.87 12.27
N ILE A 70 -8.93 -17.55 12.35
CA ILE A 70 -9.12 -16.80 13.59
C ILE A 70 -10.58 -16.37 13.67
N THR A 71 -11.24 -16.67 14.78
CA THR A 71 -12.65 -16.30 14.98
C THR A 71 -12.86 -15.21 16.03
N ALA A 72 -11.87 -14.97 16.89
CA ALA A 72 -11.94 -13.93 17.92
C ALA A 72 -10.53 -13.50 18.36
N PHE A 73 -10.41 -12.25 18.80
CA PHE A 73 -9.17 -11.74 19.34
C PHE A 73 -9.13 -11.99 20.86
N ALA A 74 -7.94 -12.28 21.40
CA ALA A 74 -7.71 -12.36 22.83
C ALA A 74 -7.12 -11.02 23.27
N GLU A 75 -7.81 -10.32 24.19
CA GLU A 75 -7.37 -9.01 24.70
C GLU A 75 -7.11 -8.00 23.55
N GLY A 76 -8.00 -7.97 22.55
CA GLY A 76 -7.90 -7.07 21.41
C GLY A 76 -6.81 -7.44 20.39
N GLN A 77 -6.20 -8.63 20.47
CA GLN A 77 -5.21 -9.07 19.48
C GLN A 77 -5.34 -10.55 19.11
N ALA A 78 -4.92 -10.88 17.90
CA ALA A 78 -4.68 -12.26 17.46
C ALA A 78 -3.37 -12.34 16.69
N ILE A 79 -2.49 -13.27 17.05
CA ILE A 79 -1.17 -13.43 16.44
C ILE A 79 -1.04 -14.87 15.95
N LEU A 80 -0.74 -15.01 14.67
CA LEU A 80 -0.29 -16.28 14.10
C LEU A 80 1.20 -16.20 13.83
N SER A 81 1.96 -17.17 14.32
CA SER A 81 3.42 -17.19 14.23
C SER A 81 3.91 -18.50 13.61
N MET A 82 5.07 -18.47 12.99
CA MET A 82 5.76 -19.66 12.55
C MET A 82 7.28 -19.54 12.76
N PRO A 83 7.94 -20.61 13.23
CA PRO A 83 9.39 -20.70 13.14
C PRO A 83 9.78 -20.82 11.68
N ILE A 84 10.79 -20.07 11.26
CA ILE A 84 11.32 -20.11 9.90
C ILE A 84 12.83 -19.91 9.93
N ASN A 85 13.52 -20.16 8.82
CA ASN A 85 14.96 -19.93 8.73
C ASN A 85 15.30 -19.52 7.31
N PHE A 86 15.44 -18.22 7.07
CA PHE A 86 15.86 -17.67 5.78
C PHE A 86 16.70 -16.41 5.96
N LEU A 87 17.49 -16.07 4.95
CA LEU A 87 18.24 -14.81 4.93
C LEU A 87 17.34 -13.70 4.41
N ALA A 88 17.13 -12.62 5.17
CA ALA A 88 16.22 -11.53 4.81
C ALA A 88 16.48 -10.97 3.40
N GLU A 89 17.76 -10.89 3.03
CA GLU A 89 18.27 -10.43 1.75
C GLU A 89 17.76 -11.27 0.56
N ASP A 90 17.38 -12.53 0.79
CA ASP A 90 16.79 -13.41 -0.22
C ASP A 90 15.35 -12.99 -0.59
N PHE A 91 14.63 -12.33 0.32
CA PHE A 91 13.19 -12.05 0.19
C PHE A 91 12.82 -10.62 0.64
N PRO A 92 13.01 -9.61 -0.22
CA PRO A 92 12.61 -8.22 0.08
C PRO A 92 11.09 -8.01 0.10
N PHE A 93 10.31 -8.95 -0.44
CA PHE A 93 8.86 -8.85 -0.53
C PHE A 93 8.19 -10.05 0.13
N ILE A 94 7.13 -9.80 0.91
CA ILE A 94 6.27 -10.85 1.44
C ILE A 94 4.84 -10.56 1.02
N LYS A 95 4.18 -11.53 0.41
CA LYS A 95 2.75 -11.45 0.07
C LYS A 95 1.96 -12.38 0.98
N PHE A 96 1.08 -11.81 1.78
CA PHE A 96 0.15 -12.60 2.60
C PHE A 96 -1.13 -12.85 1.80
N ASN A 97 -1.64 -14.07 1.84
CA ASN A 97 -2.95 -14.40 1.31
C ASN A 97 -3.90 -14.57 2.51
N ILE A 98 -4.59 -13.48 2.84
CA ILE A 98 -5.48 -13.40 3.99
C ILE A 98 -6.80 -12.83 3.54
N GLU A 99 -7.89 -13.45 3.96
CA GLU A 99 -9.25 -13.03 3.66
C GLU A 99 -10.02 -12.71 4.94
N GLY A 100 -11.09 -11.93 4.79
CA GLY A 100 -12.04 -11.67 5.86
C GLY A 100 -11.61 -10.57 6.81
N ILE A 101 -10.54 -9.83 6.51
CA ILE A 101 -10.17 -8.66 7.32
C ILE A 101 -11.17 -7.52 7.04
N THR A 102 -11.77 -7.01 8.11
CA THR A 102 -12.71 -5.88 8.11
C THR A 102 -11.99 -4.59 8.46
N THR A 103 -12.70 -3.47 8.32
CA THR A 103 -12.19 -2.11 8.62
C THR A 103 -11.96 -1.87 10.10
N TRP A 104 -12.37 -2.81 10.97
CA TRP A 104 -12.23 -2.76 12.43
C TRP A 104 -10.93 -3.39 12.94
N ALA A 105 -10.30 -4.24 12.13
CA ALA A 105 -9.04 -4.88 12.46
C ALA A 105 -7.87 -4.19 11.75
N ASN A 106 -6.79 -3.98 12.49
CA ASN A 106 -5.50 -3.60 11.93
C ASN A 106 -4.60 -4.82 11.81
N ALA A 107 -3.70 -4.83 10.83
CA ALA A 107 -2.76 -5.93 10.62
C ALA A 107 -1.32 -5.44 10.51
N ALA A 108 -0.39 -6.23 11.03
CA ALA A 108 1.03 -6.01 10.90
C ALA A 108 1.77 -7.34 10.73
N VAL A 109 2.85 -7.31 9.94
CA VAL A 109 3.82 -8.39 9.90
C VAL A 109 4.85 -8.16 10.99
N TYR A 110 5.27 -9.25 11.64
CA TYR A 110 6.27 -9.27 12.69
C TYR A 110 7.37 -10.25 12.32
N TRP A 111 8.60 -9.96 12.74
CA TRP A 111 9.72 -10.89 12.55
C TRP A 111 10.73 -10.79 13.68
N ARG A 112 11.49 -11.88 13.85
CA ARG A 112 12.67 -11.93 14.71
C ARG A 112 13.90 -12.31 13.93
N ARG A 113 15.04 -11.73 14.33
CA ARG A 113 16.35 -12.04 13.76
C ARG A 113 17.13 -13.01 14.66
N ALA A 114 18.00 -13.82 14.07
CA ALA A 114 18.81 -14.79 14.80
C ALA A 114 19.83 -14.14 15.74
N ASP A 115 20.34 -12.96 15.38
CA ASP A 115 21.33 -12.22 16.17
C ASP A 115 20.71 -11.34 17.26
N GLU A 116 19.41 -11.05 17.16
CA GLU A 116 18.62 -10.31 18.15
C GLU A 116 17.30 -11.05 18.45
N PRO A 117 17.34 -12.30 18.97
CA PRO A 117 16.16 -13.16 19.09
C PRO A 117 15.14 -12.67 20.13
N GLU A 118 15.52 -11.75 21.01
CA GLU A 118 14.62 -11.16 22.01
C GLU A 118 13.82 -9.96 21.47
N LEU A 119 14.22 -9.41 20.32
CA LEU A 119 13.57 -8.25 19.73
C LEU A 119 12.56 -8.67 18.67
N LEU A 120 11.33 -8.19 18.83
CA LEU A 120 10.27 -8.33 17.83
C LEU A 120 10.15 -7.03 17.03
N TYR A 121 10.40 -7.13 15.73
CA TYR A 121 10.20 -6.02 14.81
C TYR A 121 8.85 -6.14 14.11
N ASN A 122 8.33 -5.02 13.60
CA ASN A 122 7.06 -5.02 12.87
C ASN A 122 7.00 -4.02 11.73
N LEU A 123 6.10 -4.28 10.80
CA LEU A 123 5.65 -3.37 9.75
C LEU A 123 4.13 -3.47 9.62
N PRO A 124 3.41 -2.34 9.60
CA PRO A 124 1.98 -2.35 9.34
C PRO A 124 1.70 -2.84 7.91
N LEU A 125 0.65 -3.62 7.74
CA LEU A 125 0.15 -4.06 6.44
C LEU A 125 -0.93 -3.11 5.93
N ASN A 126 -1.20 -3.19 4.64
CA ASN A 126 -2.28 -2.45 4.00
C ASN A 126 -3.40 -3.42 3.61
N GLN A 127 -4.63 -2.91 3.65
CA GLN A 127 -5.80 -3.66 3.23
C GLN A 127 -6.11 -3.32 1.76
N SER A 128 -6.44 -4.35 0.98
CA SER A 128 -6.95 -4.22 -0.38
C SER A 128 -8.19 -5.06 -0.52
N TRP A 129 -9.35 -4.42 -0.66
CA TRP A 129 -10.61 -5.09 -0.99
C TRP A 129 -11.00 -6.27 -0.08
N GLY A 130 -10.64 -6.22 1.21
CA GLY A 130 -10.92 -7.32 2.17
C GLY A 130 -9.84 -8.39 2.25
N GLU A 131 -8.73 -8.18 1.53
CA GLU A 131 -7.52 -8.98 1.57
C GLU A 131 -6.33 -8.16 2.09
N LEU A 132 -5.27 -8.84 2.51
CA LEU A 132 -3.97 -8.21 2.79
C LEU A 132 -3.04 -8.38 1.60
N THR A 133 -2.20 -7.39 1.35
CA THR A 133 -1.39 -7.34 0.12
C THR A 133 0.09 -7.55 0.36
N GLN A 134 0.85 -7.51 -0.74
CA GLN A 134 2.31 -7.55 -0.70
C GLN A 134 2.87 -6.36 0.09
N VAL A 135 3.82 -6.65 0.96
CA VAL A 135 4.62 -5.66 1.68
C VAL A 135 6.08 -5.76 1.27
N ALA A 136 6.69 -4.61 1.01
CA ALA A 136 8.13 -4.50 0.86
C ALA A 136 8.77 -4.42 2.25
N MET A 137 9.43 -5.50 2.64
CA MET A 137 10.06 -5.63 3.96
C MET A 137 11.24 -4.69 4.14
N VAL A 138 11.80 -4.16 3.05
CA VAL A 138 12.81 -3.09 3.06
C VAL A 138 12.35 -1.84 3.81
N TYR A 139 11.03 -1.62 3.97
CA TYR A 139 10.49 -0.52 4.78
C TYR A 139 10.83 -0.68 6.26
N GLY A 140 11.22 -1.89 6.69
CA GLY A 140 11.81 -2.19 7.99
C GLY A 140 13.21 -1.62 8.16
N LYS A 141 13.85 -1.13 7.08
CA LYS A 141 15.20 -0.57 7.04
C LYS A 141 16.21 -1.55 7.63
N ASP A 142 17.17 -1.05 8.41
CA ASP A 142 18.21 -1.85 9.08
C ASP A 142 17.67 -2.95 10.01
N LYS A 143 16.37 -2.97 10.31
CA LYS A 143 15.73 -3.99 11.15
C LYS A 143 15.40 -5.27 10.37
N TYR A 144 15.28 -5.21 9.05
CA TYR A 144 15.01 -6.37 8.20
C TYR A 144 16.28 -6.73 7.40
N ARG A 145 17.15 -7.52 8.04
CA ARG A 145 18.44 -7.96 7.50
C ARG A 145 18.91 -9.23 8.19
N GLY A 146 19.86 -9.91 7.58
CA GLY A 146 20.46 -11.11 8.14
C GLY A 146 19.45 -12.23 8.32
N ARG A 147 19.73 -13.13 9.26
CA ARG A 147 18.97 -14.36 9.40
C ARG A 147 17.64 -14.12 10.13
N ILE A 148 16.51 -14.39 9.47
CA ILE A 148 15.17 -14.38 10.07
C ILE A 148 14.87 -15.77 10.64
N ILE A 149 14.43 -15.80 11.91
CA ILE A 149 14.14 -17.06 12.64
C ILE A 149 12.65 -17.25 12.97
N GLU A 150 11.86 -16.19 12.84
CA GLU A 150 10.44 -16.21 13.11
C GLU A 150 9.76 -15.18 12.22
N LEU A 151 8.61 -15.57 11.66
CA LEU A 151 7.68 -14.68 10.99
C LEU A 151 6.32 -14.82 11.66
N ALA A 152 5.67 -13.70 11.93
CA ALA A 152 4.32 -13.69 12.48
C ALA A 152 3.47 -12.62 11.81
N ILE A 153 2.16 -12.83 11.87
CA ILE A 153 1.16 -11.85 11.49
C ILE A 153 0.27 -11.58 12.69
N GLY A 154 0.15 -10.31 13.06
CA GLY A 154 -0.67 -9.87 14.17
C GLY A 154 -1.83 -9.04 13.65
N PHE A 155 -3.01 -9.35 14.16
CA PHE A 155 -4.25 -8.61 14.00
C PHE A 155 -4.58 -7.93 15.33
N HIS A 156 -5.01 -6.69 15.28
CA HIS A 156 -5.30 -5.90 16.48
C HIS A 156 -6.65 -5.23 16.28
N SER A 157 -7.45 -5.18 17.34
CA SER A 157 -8.58 -4.27 17.41
C SER A 157 -8.06 -2.84 17.22
N ASP A 158 -8.88 -1.99 16.65
CA ASP A 158 -8.62 -0.58 16.74
C ASP A 158 -8.88 -0.07 18.18
N PRO A 159 -8.54 1.19 18.50
CA PRO A 159 -8.76 1.75 19.84
C PRO A 159 -10.22 1.80 20.32
N THR A 160 -11.19 1.35 19.52
CA THR A 160 -12.61 1.29 19.88
C THR A 160 -13.04 -0.07 20.41
N ASP A 161 -12.09 -1.00 20.57
CA ASP A 161 -12.29 -2.36 21.11
C ASP A 161 -13.28 -3.22 20.30
N HIS A 162 -13.46 -2.87 19.03
CA HIS A 162 -14.11 -3.74 18.08
C HIS A 162 -13.06 -4.72 17.55
N ASP A 163 -13.32 -6.01 17.72
CA ASP A 163 -12.63 -7.07 16.99
C ASP A 163 -12.89 -6.92 15.48
N ASN A 164 -12.61 -7.96 14.70
CA ASN A 164 -12.93 -8.03 13.28
C ASN A 164 -14.45 -8.12 12.96
N ASN A 165 -15.31 -7.43 13.73
CA ASN A 165 -16.77 -7.43 13.65
C ASN A 165 -17.43 -8.83 13.66
N GLY A 166 -16.80 -9.80 14.33
CA GLY A 166 -17.22 -11.20 14.35
C GLY A 166 -16.98 -11.98 13.05
N GLU A 167 -16.42 -11.34 12.01
CA GLU A 167 -16.03 -12.01 10.79
C GLU A 167 -14.74 -12.80 11.00
N PRO A 168 -14.66 -14.07 10.55
CA PRO A 168 -13.46 -14.87 10.70
C PRO A 168 -12.37 -14.40 9.73
N ILE A 169 -11.14 -14.32 10.23
CA ILE A 169 -9.95 -14.07 9.40
C ILE A 169 -9.38 -15.41 8.95
N ARG A 170 -9.16 -15.55 7.64
CA ARG A 170 -8.61 -16.77 7.03
C ARG A 170 -7.20 -16.50 6.53
N MET A 171 -6.22 -17.19 7.10
CA MET A 171 -4.83 -17.21 6.68
C MET A 171 -4.61 -18.39 5.73
N ASN A 172 -4.63 -18.12 4.43
CA ASN A 172 -4.45 -19.14 3.40
C ASN A 172 -2.97 -19.46 3.15
N GLY A 173 -2.07 -18.49 3.37
CA GLY A 173 -0.64 -18.68 3.22
C GLY A 173 0.14 -17.39 3.05
N ALA A 174 1.44 -17.53 2.80
CA ALA A 174 2.33 -16.43 2.48
C ALA A 174 3.31 -16.84 1.36
N GLU A 175 3.74 -15.87 0.57
CA GLU A 175 4.79 -16.02 -0.42
C GLU A 175 5.97 -15.13 -0.05
N LEU A 176 7.15 -15.71 0.15
CA LEU A 176 8.41 -14.97 0.24
C LEU A 176 8.96 -14.81 -1.17
N ARG A 177 9.07 -13.58 -1.64
CA ARG A 177 9.36 -13.28 -3.05
C ARG A 177 10.74 -12.64 -3.20
N PRO A 178 11.58 -13.15 -4.12
CA PRO A 178 12.88 -12.56 -4.40
C PRO A 178 12.75 -11.19 -5.04
N PHE A 179 13.87 -10.45 -5.06
CA PHE A 179 13.93 -9.20 -5.80
C PHE A 179 13.67 -9.43 -7.30
N SER A 180 12.66 -8.76 -7.85
CA SER A 180 12.40 -8.76 -9.30
C SER A 180 11.69 -7.49 -9.74
N ALA A 181 11.85 -7.12 -11.01
CA ALA A 181 11.15 -5.97 -11.59
C ALA A 181 9.62 -6.12 -11.53
N ALA A 182 9.11 -7.35 -11.64
CA ALA A 182 7.69 -7.65 -11.50
C ALA A 182 7.20 -7.39 -10.06
N ALA A 183 7.93 -7.86 -9.04
CA ALA A 183 7.57 -7.64 -7.64
C ALA A 183 7.67 -6.16 -7.23
N VAL A 184 8.64 -5.41 -7.78
CA VAL A 184 8.74 -3.95 -7.61
C VAL A 184 7.54 -3.24 -8.23
N ALA A 185 7.17 -3.61 -9.46
CA ALA A 185 6.02 -3.01 -10.14
C ALA A 185 4.69 -3.32 -9.42
N GLU A 186 4.52 -4.56 -8.95
CA GLU A 186 3.40 -4.96 -8.11
C GLU A 186 3.38 -4.11 -6.83
N GLN A 187 4.51 -3.97 -6.12
CA GLN A 187 4.55 -3.14 -4.91
C GLN A 187 4.18 -1.68 -5.18
N ILE A 188 4.71 -1.06 -6.24
CA ILE A 188 4.36 0.34 -6.59
C ILE A 188 2.86 0.46 -6.85
N PHE A 189 2.28 -0.53 -7.53
CA PHE A 189 0.85 -0.58 -7.76
C PHE A 189 0.08 -0.70 -6.45
N GLU A 190 0.43 -1.67 -5.60
CA GLU A 190 -0.19 -1.88 -4.28
C GLU A 190 -0.08 -0.61 -3.41
N ASP A 191 1.07 0.08 -3.44
CA ASP A 191 1.28 1.32 -2.69
C ASP A 191 0.38 2.47 -3.17
N TRP A 192 -0.07 2.44 -4.42
CA TRP A 192 -0.97 3.42 -5.01
C TRP A 192 -2.44 3.04 -4.84
N THR A 193 -2.75 1.75 -4.90
CA THR A 193 -4.12 1.25 -4.99
C THR A 193 -4.70 0.68 -3.70
N ASN A 194 -3.93 0.64 -2.62
CA ASN A 194 -4.45 0.17 -1.34
C ASN A 194 -4.63 1.33 -0.37
N PRO A 195 -5.85 1.54 0.16
CA PRO A 195 -5.98 2.47 1.26
C PRO A 195 -5.19 1.95 2.48
N PRO A 196 -4.60 2.84 3.30
CA PRO A 196 -4.11 2.43 4.61
C PRO A 196 -5.27 1.90 5.45
N LEU A 197 -4.96 1.03 6.39
CA LEU A 197 -5.92 0.63 7.42
C LEU A 197 -6.51 1.86 8.14
N TRP A 198 -7.76 1.72 8.63
CA TRP A 198 -8.50 2.83 9.19
C TRP A 198 -7.74 3.52 10.33
N GLY A 199 -7.30 4.76 10.07
CA GLY A 199 -6.54 5.57 11.03
C GLY A 199 -7.37 6.62 11.78
N GLY A 200 -8.70 6.62 11.63
CA GLY A 200 -9.59 7.61 12.25
C GLY A 200 -9.58 9.01 11.62
N TRP A 201 -8.83 9.22 10.53
CA TRP A 201 -8.73 10.53 9.87
C TRP A 201 -10.01 10.88 9.11
N SER A 202 -10.29 12.19 8.99
CA SER A 202 -11.38 12.68 8.13
C SER A 202 -11.17 12.25 6.68
N ASN A 203 -12.27 11.97 5.97
CA ASN A 203 -12.31 11.73 4.52
C ASN A 203 -11.74 12.88 3.67
N ASN A 204 -11.56 14.07 4.24
CA ASN A 204 -10.89 15.20 3.60
C ASN A 204 -9.36 15.10 3.63
N ILE A 205 -8.80 14.18 4.43
CA ILE A 205 -7.36 13.93 4.55
C ILE A 205 -7.03 12.63 3.84
N VAL A 206 -6.79 12.72 2.52
CA VAL A 206 -6.28 11.60 1.72
C VAL A 206 -4.84 11.87 1.38
N ARG A 207 -3.91 11.17 2.04
CA ARG A 207 -2.45 11.29 1.78
C ARG A 207 -2.08 10.84 0.36
N GLY A 208 -2.86 9.93 -0.22
CA GLY A 208 -2.72 9.48 -1.61
C GLY A 208 -1.51 8.58 -1.86
N ILE A 209 -0.86 8.09 -0.79
CA ILE A 209 0.13 7.02 -0.74
C ILE A 209 0.44 6.70 0.73
N HIS A 210 0.93 5.50 1.02
CA HIS A 210 1.47 5.14 2.33
C HIS A 210 2.72 5.96 2.68
N ALA A 211 3.00 6.12 3.99
CA ALA A 211 4.16 6.87 4.46
C ALA A 211 5.50 6.31 3.97
N ALA A 212 5.55 5.00 3.68
CA ALA A 212 6.73 4.30 3.19
C ALA A 212 6.65 3.91 1.71
N GLY A 213 5.64 4.36 0.94
CA GLY A 213 5.49 3.89 -0.44
C GLY A 213 6.67 4.27 -1.34
N MET A 214 7.06 3.38 -2.27
CA MET A 214 8.28 3.55 -3.07
C MET A 214 8.27 4.83 -3.90
N VAL A 215 7.16 5.08 -4.61
CA VAL A 215 7.06 6.17 -5.57
C VAL A 215 5.77 6.93 -5.36
N TYR A 216 5.82 8.25 -5.22
CA TYR A 216 4.63 9.08 -5.03
C TYR A 216 3.86 9.28 -6.34
N PRO A 217 2.56 8.95 -6.44
CA PRO A 217 1.80 9.07 -7.70
C PRO A 217 1.73 10.52 -8.22
N ASN A 218 1.68 11.50 -7.31
CA ASN A 218 1.72 12.92 -7.67
C ASN A 218 3.02 13.32 -8.38
N LEU A 219 4.14 12.78 -7.90
CA LEU A 219 5.45 13.02 -8.52
C LEU A 219 5.45 12.43 -9.93
N VAL A 220 4.98 11.19 -10.09
CA VAL A 220 4.88 10.54 -11.40
C VAL A 220 3.99 11.33 -12.35
N ALA A 221 2.81 11.77 -11.92
CA ALA A 221 1.91 12.58 -12.74
C ALA A 221 2.56 13.88 -13.22
N ASN A 222 3.27 14.59 -12.34
CA ASN A 222 3.99 15.81 -12.70
C ASN A 222 5.12 15.53 -13.68
N LEU A 223 5.91 14.48 -13.44
CA LEU A 223 6.99 14.06 -14.34
C LEU A 223 6.45 13.65 -15.71
N LEU A 224 5.31 12.96 -15.79
CA LEU A 224 4.64 12.61 -17.04
C LEU A 224 4.22 13.86 -17.83
N VAL A 225 3.64 14.86 -17.16
CA VAL A 225 3.23 16.12 -17.81
C VAL A 225 4.44 16.91 -18.31
N VAL A 226 5.46 17.11 -17.48
CA VAL A 226 6.67 17.87 -17.83
C VAL A 226 7.45 17.17 -18.94
N THR A 227 7.70 15.87 -18.81
CA THR A 227 8.41 15.08 -19.81
C THR A 227 7.62 15.03 -21.11
N GLY A 228 6.30 14.83 -21.05
CA GLY A 228 5.42 14.87 -22.22
C GLY A 228 5.46 16.22 -22.95
N LEU A 229 5.50 17.32 -22.22
CA LEU A 229 5.62 18.66 -22.79
C LEU A 229 6.99 18.86 -23.47
N LEU A 230 8.07 18.40 -22.84
CA LEU A 230 9.42 18.42 -23.43
C LEU A 230 9.47 17.60 -24.71
N VAL A 231 8.91 16.38 -24.70
CA VAL A 231 8.82 15.51 -25.89
C VAL A 231 8.02 16.19 -27.00
N ALA A 232 6.87 16.79 -26.69
CA ALA A 232 6.08 17.53 -27.67
C ALA A 232 6.85 18.72 -28.27
N GLY A 233 7.56 19.49 -27.43
CA GLY A 233 8.40 20.60 -27.85
C GLY A 233 9.52 20.18 -28.79
N LEU A 234 10.29 19.16 -28.39
CA LEU A 234 11.39 18.58 -29.19
C LEU A 234 10.87 18.00 -30.51
N TRP A 235 9.73 17.31 -30.49
CA TRP A 235 9.14 16.74 -31.70
C TRP A 235 8.75 17.83 -32.70
N ARG A 236 8.11 18.91 -32.24
CA ARG A 236 7.74 20.05 -33.09
C ARG A 236 8.97 20.80 -33.60
N LEU A 237 10.00 20.99 -32.77
CA LEU A 237 11.26 21.58 -33.18
C LEU A 237 11.95 20.75 -34.27
N GLY A 238 12.02 19.42 -34.09
CA GLY A 238 12.56 18.50 -35.09
C GLY A 238 11.80 18.52 -36.41
N LYS A 239 10.46 18.62 -36.37
CA LYS A 239 9.64 18.81 -37.59
C LYS A 239 9.95 20.13 -38.29
N LYS A 240 10.06 21.22 -37.53
CA LYS A 240 10.41 22.56 -38.06
C LYS A 240 11.79 22.55 -38.72
N LEU A 241 12.81 21.98 -38.06
CA LEU A 241 14.17 21.86 -38.60
C LEU A 241 14.21 21.03 -39.89
N ARG A 242 13.39 19.99 -39.98
CA ARG A 242 13.26 19.13 -41.19
C ARG A 242 12.33 19.72 -42.26
N LYS A 243 11.90 20.98 -42.13
CA LYS A 243 10.92 21.66 -43.03
C LYS A 243 9.63 20.85 -43.24
N LYS A 244 9.24 20.03 -42.27
CA LYS A 244 7.99 19.26 -42.31
C LYS A 244 6.84 20.09 -41.77
N ALA A 245 5.62 19.73 -42.14
CA ALA A 245 4.41 20.37 -41.63
C ALA A 245 4.37 20.33 -40.10
N ILE A 246 4.27 21.51 -39.49
CA ILE A 246 4.09 21.69 -38.05
C ILE A 246 2.61 21.44 -37.74
N PRO A 247 2.27 20.83 -36.58
CA PRO A 247 0.87 20.68 -36.18
C PRO A 247 0.12 22.02 -36.21
N SER A 248 -1.11 22.00 -36.71
CA SER A 248 -1.93 23.22 -36.87
C SER A 248 -2.47 23.78 -35.55
N HIS A 249 -2.41 23.03 -34.46
CA HIS A 249 -2.83 23.46 -33.13
C HIS A 249 -1.68 24.00 -32.28
N ARG A 250 -2.00 24.94 -31.38
CA ARG A 250 -1.04 25.58 -30.47
C ARG A 250 -0.48 24.57 -29.47
N LEU A 251 0.80 24.71 -29.11
CA LEU A 251 1.45 23.88 -28.09
C LEU A 251 0.75 24.01 -26.73
N LEU A 252 0.23 25.20 -26.41
CA LEU A 252 -0.58 25.44 -25.21
C LEU A 252 -1.79 24.51 -25.11
N ALA A 253 -2.46 24.22 -26.24
CA ALA A 253 -3.59 23.29 -26.23
C ALA A 253 -3.15 21.87 -25.85
N THR A 254 -1.99 21.42 -26.35
CA THR A 254 -1.39 20.13 -25.97
C THR A 254 -0.99 20.11 -24.50
N ALA A 255 -0.39 21.20 -24.01
CA ALA A 255 -0.01 21.34 -22.59
C ALA A 255 -1.22 21.24 -21.66
N LEU A 256 -2.33 21.93 -21.99
CA LEU A 256 -3.58 21.84 -21.22
C LEU A 256 -4.17 20.42 -21.24
N CYS A 257 -4.12 19.73 -22.39
CA CYS A 257 -4.54 18.33 -22.46
C CYS A 257 -3.65 17.41 -21.61
N LEU A 258 -2.33 17.64 -21.56
CA LEU A 258 -1.42 16.90 -20.68
C LEU A 258 -1.74 17.14 -19.21
N CYS A 259 -1.96 18.40 -18.80
CA CYS A 259 -2.38 18.72 -17.44
C CYS A 259 -3.69 18.02 -17.07
N LEU A 260 -4.66 17.98 -17.99
CA LEU A 260 -5.91 17.25 -17.79
C LEU A 260 -5.67 15.74 -17.61
N MET A 261 -4.80 15.13 -18.43
CA MET A 261 -4.47 13.71 -18.30
C MET A 261 -3.76 13.39 -16.98
N GLY A 262 -2.78 14.21 -16.57
CA GLY A 262 -2.11 14.05 -15.28
C GLY A 262 -3.06 14.27 -14.09
N TRP A 263 -4.02 15.19 -14.22
CA TRP A 263 -5.07 15.38 -13.24
C TRP A 263 -6.00 14.17 -13.14
N VAL A 264 -6.53 13.67 -14.27
CA VAL A 264 -7.38 12.46 -14.32
C VAL A 264 -6.65 11.25 -13.74
N PHE A 265 -5.37 11.07 -14.06
CA PHE A 265 -4.55 9.98 -13.51
C PHE A 265 -4.49 10.03 -11.97
N ASN A 266 -4.16 11.19 -11.39
CA ASN A 266 -4.13 11.35 -9.94
C ASN A 266 -5.51 11.19 -9.30
N ASP A 267 -6.55 11.72 -9.92
CA ASP A 267 -7.90 11.68 -9.37
C ASP A 267 -8.43 10.23 -9.37
N ALA A 268 -8.21 9.48 -10.45
CA ALA A 268 -8.59 8.08 -10.56
C ALA A 268 -7.95 7.21 -9.47
N LEU A 269 -6.66 7.40 -9.19
CA LEU A 269 -5.96 6.70 -8.10
C LEU A 269 -6.47 7.08 -6.71
N ARG A 270 -7.02 8.27 -6.52
CA ARG A 270 -7.50 8.72 -5.19
C ARG A 270 -8.97 8.43 -4.94
N TRP A 271 -9.77 8.28 -6.00
CA TRP A 271 -11.22 8.11 -5.85
C TRP A 271 -11.58 6.84 -5.09
N HIS A 272 -10.90 5.73 -5.35
CA HIS A 272 -11.21 4.49 -4.65
C HIS A 272 -10.85 4.58 -3.16
N TRP A 273 -9.77 5.30 -2.77
CA TRP A 273 -9.44 5.58 -1.36
C TRP A 273 -10.55 6.38 -0.68
N ARG A 274 -11.06 7.41 -1.37
CA ARG A 274 -12.16 8.25 -0.85
C ARG A 274 -13.44 7.46 -0.68
N ILE A 275 -13.76 6.58 -1.63
CA ILE A 275 -14.94 5.72 -1.57
C ILE A 275 -14.82 4.73 -0.41
N ALA A 276 -13.67 4.07 -0.27
CA ALA A 276 -13.40 3.16 0.85
C ALA A 276 -13.53 3.89 2.20
N GLN A 277 -12.82 5.01 2.37
CA GLN A 277 -12.89 5.79 3.60
C GLN A 277 -14.31 6.33 3.89
N LEU A 278 -15.08 6.67 2.85
CA LEU A 278 -16.49 7.07 3.01
C LEU A 278 -17.34 5.90 3.48
N ALA A 279 -17.14 4.70 2.93
CA ALA A 279 -17.83 3.49 3.36
C ALA A 279 -17.51 3.17 4.83
N ASP A 280 -16.23 3.21 5.22
CA ASP A 280 -15.78 2.98 6.59
C ASP A 280 -16.38 4.02 7.55
N THR A 281 -16.39 5.30 7.15
CA THR A 281 -17.00 6.38 7.93
C THR A 281 -18.51 6.17 8.06
N HIS A 282 -19.17 5.71 7.01
CA HIS A 282 -20.60 5.45 7.03
C HIS A 282 -20.92 4.27 7.95
N GLU A 283 -20.19 3.16 7.85
CA GLU A 283 -20.34 1.99 8.73
C GLU A 283 -20.16 2.37 10.21
N ARG A 284 -19.15 3.17 10.54
CA ARG A 284 -18.80 3.53 11.92
C ARG A 284 -19.73 4.56 12.55
N TYR A 285 -20.43 5.38 11.77
CA TYR A 285 -21.14 6.55 12.31
C TYR A 285 -22.55 6.79 11.79
N ALA A 286 -22.93 6.28 10.61
CA ALA A 286 -24.21 6.64 10.01
C ALA A 286 -25.39 5.97 10.74
N GLY A 287 -26.41 6.78 11.08
CA GLY A 287 -27.61 6.29 11.77
C GLY A 287 -27.42 5.97 13.26
N LEU A 288 -26.20 6.07 13.80
CA LEU A 288 -25.90 5.73 15.19
C LEU A 288 -26.16 6.91 16.16
N PRO A 289 -26.62 6.64 17.40
CA PRO A 289 -26.71 7.64 18.45
C PRO A 289 -25.34 8.27 18.76
N LEU A 290 -25.36 9.44 19.39
CA LEU A 290 -24.13 10.21 19.66
C LEU A 290 -23.12 9.40 20.51
N GLU A 291 -23.60 8.69 21.52
CA GLU A 291 -22.75 7.90 22.42
C GLU A 291 -21.98 6.81 21.65
N GLU A 292 -22.64 6.12 20.73
CA GLU A 292 -22.04 5.07 19.91
C GLU A 292 -21.06 5.65 18.88
N ARG A 293 -21.39 6.80 18.28
CA ARG A 293 -20.43 7.54 17.43
C ARG A 293 -19.17 7.98 18.19
N ILE A 294 -19.28 8.27 19.48
CA ILE A 294 -18.13 8.60 20.32
C ILE A 294 -17.30 7.34 20.60
N ARG A 295 -17.95 6.22 20.92
CA ARG A 295 -17.28 4.91 21.11
C ARG A 295 -16.51 4.49 19.87
N ASN A 296 -17.08 4.70 18.69
CA ASN A 296 -16.48 4.30 17.42
C ASN A 296 -15.40 5.27 16.90
N ASN A 297 -15.00 6.26 17.69
CA ASN A 297 -13.98 7.25 17.31
C ASN A 297 -12.59 6.88 17.86
N PRO A 298 -11.70 6.27 17.05
CA PRO A 298 -10.40 5.81 17.53
C PRO A 298 -9.45 6.95 17.90
N ILE A 299 -9.63 8.17 17.37
CA ILE A 299 -8.82 9.34 17.77
C ILE A 299 -9.19 9.78 19.20
N ARG A 300 -10.46 9.64 19.59
CA ARG A 300 -10.91 9.93 20.96
C ARG A 300 -10.46 8.83 21.91
N CYS A 301 -10.71 7.57 21.59
CA CYS A 301 -10.38 6.46 22.48
C CYS A 301 -8.87 6.14 22.53
N GLY A 302 -8.11 6.44 21.48
CA GLY A 302 -6.65 6.27 21.47
C GLY A 302 -5.87 7.34 22.24
N ARG A 303 -6.53 8.40 22.75
CA ARG A 303 -5.87 9.49 23.49
C ARG A 303 -5.98 9.38 25.01
N ARG A 304 -6.90 8.57 25.56
CA ARG A 304 -7.13 8.43 27.01
C ARG A 304 -7.79 7.09 27.37
N ASP A 305 -7.56 6.63 28.60
CA ASP A 305 -8.19 5.42 29.17
C ASP A 305 -9.71 5.59 29.43
N ASP A 306 -10.21 6.84 29.41
CA ASP A 306 -11.59 7.21 29.70
C ASP A 306 -12.28 7.85 28.48
N CYS A 307 -12.63 7.04 27.48
CA CYS A 307 -13.25 7.54 26.24
C CYS A 307 -14.59 8.33 26.45
N PHE A 308 -15.10 8.41 27.68
CA PHE A 308 -16.43 8.87 28.06
C PHE A 308 -16.50 10.16 28.90
N GLU A 309 -15.46 10.57 29.64
CA GLU A 309 -15.63 11.58 30.71
C GLU A 309 -15.63 13.04 30.24
N HIS A 310 -15.12 13.34 29.04
CA HIS A 310 -14.94 14.72 28.60
C HIS A 310 -15.59 15.00 27.25
N LEU A 311 -16.90 15.22 27.30
CA LEU A 311 -17.70 15.76 26.21
C LEU A 311 -17.18 17.16 25.82
N LEU A 312 -16.35 17.25 24.78
CA LEU A 312 -16.19 18.54 24.10
C LEU A 312 -17.50 18.86 23.37
N PRO A 313 -18.13 20.02 23.63
CA PRO A 313 -19.52 20.29 23.25
C PRO A 313 -19.78 20.48 21.75
N TYR A 314 -18.78 20.28 20.88
CA TYR A 314 -18.92 20.60 19.47
C TYR A 314 -18.30 19.50 18.58
N PHE A 315 -19.13 19.04 17.63
CA PHE A 315 -18.68 18.66 16.29
C PHE A 315 -18.26 19.91 15.52
#